data_AF-H0T194-F1
#
_entry.id   AF-H0T194-F1
#
_cell.length_a   1.000
_cell.length_b   1.000
_cell.length_c   1.000
_cell.angle_alpha   90.00
_cell.angle_beta   90.00
_cell.angle_gamma   90.00
#
_symmetry.space_group_name_H-M   'P 1'
#
loop_
_entity.id
_entity.type
_entity.pdbx_description
1 polymer ?
#
loop_
_entity_poly.entity_id
_entity_poly.type
_entity_poly.pdbx_seq_one_letter_code
_entity_poly.pdbx_strand_id
1 'polypeptide(L)'
;MTDLVQFDESVYQILISELGEEDALEVLRTFLDDTSGKFGKLASKFEDRLELKREAHSIKSSSATFGFAALSRLSRELELGSATMEPAQMLEMVHKMQQSFEQAVIFAETNLLKRGMAA
;
A
#
# COMPACT_ATOMS: atom_id res chain seq x y z
N MET A 1 -5.69 -2.59 16.09
CA MET A 1 -5.43 -2.87 14.67
C MET A 1 -5.26 -1.59 13.86
N THR A 2 -6.06 -0.54 14.09
CA THR A 2 -5.98 0.76 13.37
C THR A 2 -4.61 1.45 13.48
N ASP A 3 -3.96 1.39 14.65
CA ASP A 3 -2.62 1.99 14.85
C ASP A 3 -1.50 1.38 13.99
N LEU A 4 -1.64 0.10 13.59
CA LEU A 4 -0.62 -0.59 12.81
C LEU A 4 -0.65 -0.19 11.32
N VAL A 5 -1.85 0.10 10.81
CA VAL A 5 -2.04 0.49 9.40
C VAL A 5 -1.95 2.01 9.23
N GLN A 6 -2.11 2.76 10.33
CA GLN A 6 -2.20 4.23 10.32
C GLN A 6 -3.15 4.71 9.23
N PHE A 7 -4.38 4.20 9.28
CA PHE A 7 -5.40 4.48 8.28
C PHE A 7 -5.98 5.88 8.48
N ASP A 8 -5.94 6.70 7.42
CA ASP A 8 -6.57 8.01 7.36
C ASP A 8 -7.97 7.88 6.75
N GLU A 9 -8.97 7.81 7.63
CA GLU A 9 -10.37 7.70 7.23
C GLU A 9 -10.84 8.92 6.44
N SER A 10 -10.31 10.11 6.70
CA SER A 10 -10.74 11.33 5.99
C SER A 10 -10.38 11.27 4.50
N VAL A 11 -9.21 10.73 4.17
CA VAL A 11 -8.78 10.51 2.78
C VAL A 11 -9.69 9.50 2.09
N TYR A 12 -10.02 8.40 2.76
CA TYR A 12 -10.91 7.40 2.20
C TYR A 12 -12.33 7.93 1.99
N GLN A 13 -12.85 8.76 2.90
CA GLN A 13 -14.15 9.41 2.74
C GLN A 13 -14.19 10.40 1.56
N ILE A 14 -13.07 11.07 1.26
CA ILE A 14 -12.96 11.90 0.05
C ILE A 14 -13.11 11.02 -1.20
N LEU A 15 -12.41 9.88 -1.26
CA LEU A 15 -12.53 8.94 -2.38
C LEU A 15 -13.97 8.43 -2.56
N ILE A 16 -14.65 8.08 -1.46
CA ILE A 16 -16.07 7.71 -1.48
C ILE A 16 -16.93 8.86 -1.99
N SER A 17 -16.66 10.10 -1.58
CA SER A 17 -17.44 11.26 -2.03
C SER A 17 -17.27 11.58 -3.52
N GLU A 18 -16.13 11.22 -4.12
CA GLU A 18 -15.82 11.46 -5.52
C GLU A 18 -16.35 10.35 -6.45
N LEU A 19 -16.27 9.09 -6.02
CA LEU A 19 -16.62 7.92 -6.84
C LEU A 19 -17.97 7.29 -6.48
N GLY A 20 -18.45 7.49 -5.25
CA GLY A 20 -19.48 6.65 -4.66
C GLY A 20 -18.90 5.45 -3.92
N GLU A 21 -19.66 4.90 -2.97
CA GLU A 21 -19.17 3.83 -2.09
C GLU A 21 -18.87 2.53 -2.84
N GLU A 22 -19.74 2.09 -3.75
CA GLU A 22 -19.55 0.85 -4.53
C GLU A 22 -18.30 0.92 -5.41
N ASP A 23 -18.15 2.00 -6.19
CA ASP A 23 -16.99 2.22 -7.06
C ASP A 23 -15.70 2.36 -6.25
N ALA A 24 -15.73 3.05 -5.11
CA ALA A 24 -14.58 3.15 -4.20
C ALA A 24 -14.15 1.78 -3.66
N LEU A 25 -15.11 0.90 -3.33
CA LEU A 25 -14.82 -0.47 -2.88
C LEU A 25 -14.27 -1.34 -4.03
N GLU A 26 -14.74 -1.17 -5.26
CA GLU A 26 -14.20 -1.87 -6.43
C GLU A 26 -12.74 -1.47 -6.68
N VAL A 27 -12.46 -0.17 -6.74
CA VAL A 27 -11.10 0.35 -6.95
C VAL A 27 -10.18 -0.05 -5.79
N LEU A 28 -10.69 -0.11 -4.55
CA LEU A 28 -9.94 -0.65 -3.41
C LEU A 28 -9.56 -2.11 -3.62
N ARG A 29 -10.47 -2.98 -4.10
CA ARG A 29 -10.14 -4.38 -4.41
C ARG A 29 -9.06 -4.49 -5.47
N THR A 30 -9.21 -3.74 -6.57
CA THR A 30 -8.19 -3.71 -7.64
C THR A 30 -6.83 -3.26 -7.10
N PHE A 31 -6.79 -2.24 -6.25
CA PHE A 31 -5.56 -1.80 -5.61
C PHE A 31 -4.88 -2.89 -4.78
N LEU A 32 -5.65 -3.64 -3.98
CA LEU A 32 -5.10 -4.71 -3.15
C LEU A 32 -4.55 -5.84 -4.03
N ASP A 33 -5.28 -6.26 -5.06
CA ASP A 33 -4.84 -7.31 -5.99
C ASP A 33 -3.57 -6.91 -6.75
N ASP A 34 -3.56 -5.71 -7.32
CA ASP A 34 -2.40 -5.19 -8.06
C ASP A 34 -1.16 -5.04 -7.16
N THR A 35 -1.34 -4.53 -5.94
CA THR A 35 -0.24 -4.26 -5.02
C THR A 35 0.37 -5.55 -4.49
N SER A 36 -0.44 -6.60 -4.27
CA SER A 36 0.05 -7.93 -3.94
C SER A 36 1.04 -8.46 -5.01
N GLY A 37 0.69 -8.29 -6.30
CA GLY A 37 1.57 -8.66 -7.41
C GLY A 37 2.88 -7.87 -7.47
N LYS A 38 2.89 -6.59 -7.04
CA LYS A 38 4.10 -5.74 -7.01
C LYS A 38 5.10 -6.19 -5.96
N PHE A 39 4.65 -6.69 -4.81
CA PHE A 39 5.56 -7.22 -3.78
C PHE A 39 6.35 -8.45 -4.25
N GLY A 40 5.74 -9.32 -5.05
CA GLY A 40 6.47 -10.43 -5.69
C GLY A 40 7.59 -9.96 -6.62
N LYS A 41 7.40 -8.83 -7.32
CA LYS A 41 8.43 -8.22 -8.18
C LYS A 41 9.54 -7.56 -7.35
N LEU A 42 9.17 -6.83 -6.29
CA LEU A 42 10.14 -6.19 -5.39
C LEU A 42 11.09 -7.20 -4.73
N ALA A 43 10.57 -8.34 -4.29
CA ALA A 43 11.38 -9.38 -3.66
C ALA A 43 12.33 -10.09 -4.64
N SER A 44 11.94 -10.22 -5.91
CA SER A 44 12.75 -10.91 -6.93
C SER A 44 13.76 -10.01 -7.65
N LYS A 45 13.57 -8.69 -7.62
CA LYS A 45 14.40 -7.70 -8.31
C LYS A 45 15.02 -6.65 -7.38
N PHE A 46 15.31 -7.00 -6.13
CA PHE A 46 15.82 -6.05 -5.14
C PHE A 46 17.21 -5.45 -5.51
N GLU A 47 17.89 -5.97 -6.53
CA GLU A 47 19.15 -5.41 -7.03
C GLU A 47 18.94 -4.32 -8.10
N ASP A 48 17.76 -4.26 -8.75
CA ASP A 48 17.43 -3.21 -9.71
C ASP A 48 16.85 -1.98 -8.98
N ARG A 49 17.76 -1.08 -8.61
CA ARG A 49 17.44 0.16 -7.88
C ARG A 49 16.45 1.07 -8.60
N LEU A 50 16.44 1.06 -9.94
CA LEU A 50 15.52 1.89 -10.72
C LEU A 50 14.12 1.29 -10.72
N GLU A 51 14.00 -0.02 -10.90
CA GLU A 51 12.72 -0.71 -10.83
C GLU A 51 12.12 -0.64 -9.42
N LEU A 52 12.93 -0.88 -8.38
CA LEU A 52 12.55 -0.65 -6.98
C LEU A 52 12.00 0.74 -6.72
N LYS A 53 12.68 1.78 -7.20
CA LYS A 53 12.22 3.15 -7.03
C LYS A 53 10.86 3.38 -7.68
N ARG A 54 10.64 2.82 -8.88
CA ARG A 54 9.38 2.95 -9.62
C ARG A 54 8.23 2.22 -8.94
N GLU A 55 8.46 0.99 -8.51
CA GLU A 55 7.47 0.20 -7.79
C GLU A 55 7.14 0.85 -6.43
N ALA A 56 8.14 1.30 -5.69
CA ALA A 56 7.95 2.03 -4.44
C ALA A 56 7.15 3.34 -4.66
N HIS A 57 7.45 4.11 -5.71
CA HIS A 57 6.69 5.29 -6.08
C HIS A 57 5.22 4.96 -6.39
N SER A 58 4.97 3.89 -7.14
CA SER A 58 3.61 3.46 -7.50
C SER A 58 2.83 3.05 -6.24
N ILE A 59 3.41 2.20 -5.39
CA ILE A 59 2.77 1.73 -4.14
C ILE A 59 2.50 2.92 -3.21
N LYS A 60 3.45 3.85 -3.07
CA LYS A 60 3.27 5.07 -2.26
C LYS A 60 2.04 5.86 -2.67
N SER A 61 1.93 6.17 -3.97
CA SER A 61 0.85 7.00 -4.50
C SER A 61 -0.50 6.31 -4.34
N SER A 62 -0.61 5.03 -4.75
CA SER A 62 -1.85 4.28 -4.59
C SER A 62 -2.25 4.14 -3.12
N SER A 63 -1.30 3.82 -2.24
CA SER A 63 -1.59 3.70 -0.79
C SER A 63 -2.06 5.01 -0.18
N ALA A 64 -1.51 6.15 -0.64
CA ALA A 64 -1.95 7.46 -0.20
C ALA A 64 -3.39 7.76 -0.64
N THR A 65 -3.79 7.37 -1.85
CA THR A 65 -5.17 7.55 -2.36
C THR A 65 -6.22 6.88 -1.46
N PHE A 66 -5.90 5.73 -0.87
CA PHE A 66 -6.83 5.00 0.01
C PHE A 66 -6.65 5.33 1.50
N GLY A 67 -5.72 6.20 1.87
CA GLY A 67 -5.46 6.54 3.27
C GLY A 67 -4.59 5.54 4.05
N PHE A 68 -3.91 4.59 3.40
CA PHE A 68 -2.99 3.66 4.06
C PHE A 68 -1.63 4.34 4.34
N ALA A 69 -1.60 5.23 5.35
CA ALA A 69 -0.47 6.13 5.58
C ALA A 69 0.82 5.40 5.97
N ALA A 70 0.74 4.29 6.72
CA ALA A 70 1.94 3.52 7.09
C ALA A 70 2.64 2.94 5.86
N LEU A 71 1.88 2.31 4.96
CA LEU A 71 2.41 1.74 3.72
C LEU A 71 2.94 2.84 2.79
N SER A 72 2.23 3.96 2.68
CA SER A 72 2.69 5.10 1.89
C SER A 72 4.03 5.66 2.41
N ARG A 73 4.18 5.80 3.74
CA ARG A 73 5.44 6.25 4.36
C ARG A 73 6.60 5.30 4.07
N LEU A 74 6.43 4.00 4.31
CA LEU A 74 7.49 3.01 4.08
C LEU A 74 7.90 2.95 2.59
N SER A 75 6.91 3.04 1.70
CA SER A 75 7.15 3.10 0.25
C SER A 75 7.96 4.34 -0.15
N ARG A 76 7.69 5.50 0.48
CA ARG A 76 8.49 6.72 0.30
C ARG A 76 9.92 6.56 0.81
N GLU A 77 10.13 5.89 1.94
CA GLU A 77 11.48 5.63 2.47
C GLU A 77 12.30 4.77 1.50
N LEU A 78 11.70 3.73 0.91
CA LEU A 78 12.35 2.92 -0.13
C LEU A 78 12.61 3.73 -1.41
N GLU A 79 11.63 4.52 -1.87
CA GLU A 79 11.75 5.36 -3.07
C GLU A 79 12.92 6.35 -2.99
N LEU A 80 13.09 7.00 -1.83
CA LEU A 80 14.15 7.97 -1.59
C LEU A 80 15.49 7.30 -1.28
N GLY A 81 15.45 6.17 -0.58
CA GLY A 81 16.63 5.45 -0.12
C GLY A 81 17.23 4.48 -1.15
N SER A 82 16.54 4.14 -2.23
CA SER A 82 17.00 3.09 -3.16
C SER A 82 18.36 3.37 -3.81
N ALA A 83 18.75 4.65 -3.91
CA ALA A 83 20.06 5.05 -4.43
C ALA A 83 21.21 4.90 -3.44
N THR A 84 20.94 4.79 -2.14
CA THR A 84 21.97 4.83 -1.08
C THR A 84 21.90 3.66 -0.10
N MET A 85 20.79 2.93 -0.04
CA MET A 85 20.63 1.76 0.83
C MET A 85 21.54 0.63 0.37
N GLU A 86 22.17 -0.04 1.35
CA GLU A 86 22.83 -1.31 1.12
C GLU A 86 21.80 -2.41 0.84
N PRO A 87 22.15 -3.47 0.09
CA PRO A 87 21.19 -4.53 -0.28
C PRO A 87 20.43 -5.13 0.90
N ALA A 88 21.09 -5.33 2.04
CA ALA A 88 20.45 -5.84 3.26
C ALA A 88 19.39 -4.88 3.82
N GLN A 89 19.66 -3.57 3.80
CA GLN A 89 18.70 -2.55 4.27
C GLN A 89 17.50 -2.45 3.32
N MET A 90 17.74 -2.61 2.03
CA MET A 90 16.71 -2.62 1.00
C MET A 90 15.78 -3.82 1.16
N LEU A 91 16.34 -5.01 1.37
CA LEU A 91 15.56 -6.22 1.62
C LEU A 91 14.74 -6.10 2.91
N GLU A 92 15.33 -5.57 3.98
CA GLU A 92 14.61 -5.29 5.23
C GLU A 92 13.45 -4.30 5.02
N MET A 93 13.66 -3.25 4.22
CA MET A 93 12.62 -2.28 3.89
C MET A 93 11.48 -2.91 3.08
N VAL A 94 11.81 -3.73 2.08
CA VAL A 94 10.81 -4.48 1.30
C VAL A 94 9.98 -5.39 2.21
N HIS A 95 10.60 -6.10 3.15
CA HIS A 95 9.87 -6.91 4.14
C HIS A 95 8.96 -6.07 5.03
N LYS A 96 9.40 -4.92 5.53
CA LYS A 96 8.55 -4.00 6.33
C LYS A 96 7.36 -3.51 5.53
N MET A 97 7.57 -3.13 4.27
CA MET A 97 6.51 -2.73 3.37
C MET A 97 5.50 -3.86 3.14
N GLN A 98 5.98 -5.09 2.91
CA GLN A 98 5.12 -6.26 2.72
C GLN A 98 4.27 -6.53 3.97
N GLN A 99 4.86 -6.51 5.16
CA GLN A 99 4.12 -6.66 6.42
C GLN A 99 3.07 -5.56 6.60
N SER A 100 3.43 -4.30 6.30
CA SER A 100 2.47 -3.18 6.36
C SER A 100 1.32 -3.36 5.37
N PHE A 101 1.58 -3.91 4.18
CA PHE A 101 0.56 -4.21 3.19
C PHE A 101 -0.36 -5.34 3.64
N GLU A 102 0.17 -6.43 4.21
CA GLU A 102 -0.63 -7.51 4.78
C GLU A 102 -1.58 -7.00 5.88
N GLN A 103 -1.11 -6.08 6.73
CA GLN A 103 -1.98 -5.43 7.72
C GLN A 103 -3.05 -4.54 7.07
N ALA A 104 -2.73 -3.86 5.97
CA ALA A 104 -3.69 -3.06 5.22
C ALA A 104 -4.78 -3.93 4.57
N VAL A 105 -4.41 -5.09 4.01
CA VAL A 105 -5.36 -6.09 3.46
C VAL A 105 -6.31 -6.57 4.54
N ILE A 106 -5.78 -7.05 5.67
CA ILE A 106 -6.61 -7.54 6.79
C ILE A 106 -7.55 -6.46 7.29
N PHE A 107 -7.06 -5.22 7.41
CA PHE A 107 -7.88 -4.09 7.82
C PHE A 107 -8.98 -3.78 6.81
N ALA A 108 -8.67 -3.71 5.52
CA ALA A 108 -9.62 -3.43 4.46
C ALA A 108 -10.72 -4.49 4.41
N GLU A 109 -10.35 -5.77 4.43
CA GLU A 109 -11.29 -6.89 4.45
C GLU A 109 -12.21 -6.87 5.67
N THR A 110 -11.65 -6.55 6.84
CA THR A 110 -12.40 -6.60 8.09
C THR A 110 -13.32 -5.38 8.28
N ASN A 111 -12.89 -4.19 7.84
CA ASN A 111 -13.53 -2.94 8.22
C ASN A 111 -14.17 -2.19 7.05
N LEU A 112 -13.65 -2.32 5.83
CA LEU A 112 -14.12 -1.56 4.67
C LEU A 112 -14.99 -2.43 3.76
N LEU A 113 -14.47 -3.58 3.34
CA LEU A 113 -15.13 -4.47 2.38
C LEU A 113 -16.29 -5.27 2.99
N LYS A 114 -16.19 -5.69 4.26
CA LYS A 114 -17.29 -6.38 4.96
C LYS A 114 -18.48 -5.48 5.28
N ARG A 115 -18.26 -4.16 5.42
CA ARG A 115 -19.35 -3.20 5.67
C ARG A 115 -20.22 -2.96 4.43
N GLY A 116 -19.61 -2.93 3.24
CA GLY A 116 -20.33 -2.75 1.98
C GLY A 116 -21.19 -3.94 1.52
N MET A 117 -21.12 -5.11 2.17
CA MET A 117 -22.01 -6.26 1.87
C MET A 117 -23.30 -6.27 2.72
N ALA A 118 -23.43 -5.37 3.69
CA ALA A 118 -24.55 -5.34 4.63
C ALA A 118 -25.55 -4.21 4.34
N ALA A 119 -25.43 -3.52 3.20
CA ALA A 119 -26.33 -2.47 2.73
C ALA A 119 -27.36 -3.03 1.74
#